data_AF-A0A8T4REB1-F1
#
_entry.id   AF-A0A8T4REB1-F1
#
_cell.length_a   1.000
_cell.length_b   1.000
_cell.length_c   1.000
_cell.angle_alpha   90.00
_cell.angle_beta   90.00
_cell.angle_gamma   90.00
#
_symmetry.space_group_name_H-M   'P 1'
#
loop_
_entity.id
_entity.type
_entity.pdbx_description
1 polymer ?
#
loop_
_entity_poly.entity_id
_entity_poly.type
_entity_poly.pdbx_seq_one_letter_code
_entity_poly.pdbx_strand_id
1 'polypeptide(L)'
;RICPKCKSANIRMDKSTMQQLGALPTMYICNACGHSGYSFPEVTADRLEKFSKEIKSAPKKKNGESELVDTAYGKFEVRFIWKFSAPFLIVAAAILFLSGESPPIALGLLLLGLITGYITFFKKRKLRE
;
A
#
# COMPACT_ATOMS: atom_id res chain seq x y z
N ARG A 1 17.16 12.75 -11.03
CA ARG A 1 15.88 12.03 -10.77
C ARG A 1 15.11 11.94 -12.08
N ILE A 2 14.47 10.81 -12.38
CA ILE A 2 13.76 10.60 -13.65
C ILE A 2 12.37 10.06 -13.39
N CYS A 3 11.37 10.59 -14.09
CA CYS A 3 10.00 10.10 -13.98
C CYS A 3 9.88 8.68 -14.55
N PRO A 4 9.37 7.69 -13.79
CA PRO A 4 9.22 6.32 -14.31
C PRO A 4 8.21 6.24 -15.47
N LYS A 5 7.22 7.14 -15.51
CA LYS A 5 6.14 7.12 -16.51
C LYS A 5 6.56 7.71 -17.85
N CYS A 6 7.13 8.91 -17.86
CA CYS A 6 7.48 9.63 -19.08
C CYS A 6 8.99 9.77 -19.31
N LYS A 7 9.82 9.28 -18.38
CA LYS A 7 11.29 9.34 -18.43
C LYS A 7 11.85 10.76 -18.54
N SER A 8 11.06 11.78 -18.19
CA SER A 8 11.51 13.16 -18.09
C SER A 8 12.29 13.40 -16.80
N ALA A 9 13.36 14.19 -16.87
CA ALA A 9 14.09 14.69 -15.71
C ALA A 9 13.42 15.93 -15.06
N ASN A 10 12.34 16.44 -15.65
CA ASN A 10 11.64 17.63 -15.17
C ASN A 10 10.66 17.27 -14.03
N ILE A 11 11.17 17.28 -12.80
CA ILE A 11 10.46 16.89 -11.57
C ILE A 11 10.54 18.04 -10.57
N ARG A 12 9.40 18.40 -9.95
CA ARG A 12 9.32 19.35 -8.84
C ARG A 12 8.87 18.64 -7.56
N MET A 13 9.33 19.12 -6.41
CA MET A 13 8.82 18.68 -5.12
C MET A 13 7.50 19.40 -4.83
N ASP A 14 6.47 18.66 -4.41
CA ASP A 14 5.20 19.25 -4.02
C ASP A 14 5.30 19.78 -2.58
N LYS A 15 5.30 21.10 -2.43
CA LYS A 15 5.42 21.77 -1.13
C LYS A 15 4.12 21.75 -0.34
N SER A 16 2.98 21.52 -1.00
CA SER A 16 1.66 21.57 -0.36
C SER A 16 1.47 20.44 0.66
N THR A 17 2.03 19.25 0.38
CA THR A 17 1.97 18.07 1.24
C THR A 17 3.04 18.05 2.33
N MET A 18 4.05 18.92 2.25
CA MET A 18 5.16 18.94 3.21
C MET A 18 4.87 19.74 4.49
N GLN A 19 3.90 20.65 4.47
CA GLN A 19 3.80 21.67 5.54
C GLN A 19 2.97 21.26 6.76
N GLN A 20 2.19 20.19 6.71
CA GLN A 20 1.18 19.97 7.76
C GLN A 20 1.58 19.02 8.89
N LEU A 21 2.56 18.11 8.72
CA LEU A 21 2.77 17.03 9.70
C LEU A 21 4.22 16.60 9.97
N GLY A 22 5.24 17.32 9.50
CA GLY A 22 6.66 17.13 9.92
C GLY A 22 7.31 15.76 9.67
N ALA A 23 6.56 14.74 9.25
CA ALA A 23 7.00 13.35 9.16
C ALA A 23 6.49 12.63 7.90
N LEU A 24 5.78 13.32 7.00
CA LEU A 24 5.32 12.71 5.75
C LEU A 24 6.45 12.71 4.70
N PRO A 25 6.63 11.60 3.96
CA PRO A 25 7.66 11.50 2.94
C PRO A 25 7.45 12.57 1.86
N THR A 26 8.55 13.20 1.42
CA THR A 26 8.56 14.21 0.36
C THR A 26 7.88 13.67 -0.90
N MET A 27 6.78 14.28 -1.33
CA MET A 27 6.12 13.94 -2.58
C MET A 27 6.74 14.73 -3.74
N TYR A 28 6.95 14.07 -4.87
CA TYR A 28 7.47 14.67 -6.10
C TYR A 28 6.45 14.52 -7.23
N ILE A 29 6.37 15.54 -8.09
CA ILE A 29 5.47 15.58 -9.24
C ILE A 29 6.30 15.84 -10.51
N CYS A 30 6.12 15.01 -11.52
CA CYS A 30 6.71 15.24 -12.84
C CYS A 30 5.92 16.32 -13.61
N ASN A 31 6.59 17.37 -14.05
CA ASN A 31 5.97 18.46 -14.81
C ASN A 31 5.57 18.07 -16.24
N ALA A 32 6.21 17.03 -16.80
CA ALA A 32 5.94 16.61 -18.18
C ALA A 32 4.68 15.75 -18.32
N CYS A 33 4.31 14.97 -17.30
CA CYS A 33 3.19 14.02 -17.38
C CYS A 33 2.27 14.00 -16.15
N GLY A 34 2.52 14.86 -15.15
CA GLY A 34 1.70 14.96 -13.93
C GLY A 34 1.79 13.78 -12.97
N HIS A 35 2.71 12.82 -13.17
CA HIS A 35 2.84 11.66 -12.29
C HIS A 35 3.43 12.08 -10.94
N SER A 36 2.72 11.78 -9.84
CA SER A 36 3.16 12.00 -8.46
C SER A 36 3.69 10.70 -7.85
N GLY A 37 4.72 10.80 -7.02
CA GLY A 37 5.33 9.66 -6.33
C GLY A 37 6.27 10.09 -5.20
N TYR A 38 6.49 9.20 -4.23
CA TYR A 38 7.38 9.45 -3.09
C TYR A 38 8.85 9.14 -3.41
N SER A 39 9.09 8.25 -4.37
CA SER A 39 10.42 7.85 -4.80
C SER A 39 10.54 8.00 -6.31
N PHE A 40 11.56 8.74 -6.74
CA PHE A 40 11.96 8.83 -8.13
C PHE A 40 13.39 8.31 -8.22
N PRO A 41 13.69 7.37 -9.13
CA PRO A 41 15.03 6.82 -9.25
C PRO A 41 16.04 7.93 -9.55
N GLU A 42 17.14 7.91 -8.80
CA GLU A 42 18.32 8.73 -9.06
C GLU A 42 19.19 7.98 -10.05
N VAL A 43 19.39 8.58 -11.22
CA VAL A 43 20.12 7.96 -12.32
C VAL A 43 21.25 8.90 -12.70
N THR A 44 22.46 8.37 -12.81
CA THR A 44 23.66 9.12 -13.21
C THR A 44 23.57 9.55 -14.67
N ALA A 45 24.24 10.65 -15.02
CA ALA A 45 24.23 11.25 -16.36
C ALA A 45 24.58 10.23 -17.47
N ASP A 46 25.53 9.33 -17.21
CA ASP A 46 25.98 8.32 -18.19
C ASP A 46 24.89 7.31 -18.57
N ARG A 47 23.91 7.07 -17.68
CA ARG A 47 22.79 6.17 -17.96
C ARG A 47 21.65 6.87 -18.71
N LEU A 48 21.54 8.20 -18.63
CA LEU A 48 20.50 8.96 -19.34
C LEU A 48 20.61 8.82 -20.86
N GLU A 49 21.83 8.81 -21.40
CA GLU A 49 22.05 8.66 -22.84
C GLU A 49 21.58 7.30 -23.36
N LYS A 50 21.90 6.22 -22.63
CA LYS A 50 21.44 4.85 -22.97
C LYS A 50 19.92 4.74 -22.97
N PHE A 51 19.25 5.29 -21.95
CA PHE A 51 17.78 5.30 -21.89
C PHE A 51 17.16 6.09 -23.03
N SER A 52 17.73 7.25 -23.40
CA SER A 52 17.21 8.07 -24.49
C SER A 52 17.23 7.35 -25.85
N LYS A 53 18.24 6.51 -26.08
CA LYS A 53 18.38 5.72 -27.31
C LYS A 53 17.37 4.56 -27.36
N GLU A 54 17.17 3.84 -26.25
CA GLU A 54 16.20 2.73 -26.19
C GLU A 54 14.74 3.18 -26.34
N ILE A 55 14.39 4.39 -25.90
CA ILE A 55 13.01 4.92 -26.03
C ILE A 55 12.69 5.27 -27.49
N LYS A 56 13.66 5.74 -28.27
CA LYS A 56 13.43 6.09 -29.69
C LYS A 56 13.13 4.85 -30.55
N SER A 57 13.57 3.66 -30.13
CA SER A 57 13.34 2.40 -30.83
C SER A 57 12.10 1.63 -30.35
N ALA A 58 11.45 2.03 -29.26
CA ALA A 58 10.28 1.32 -28.75
C ALA A 58 9.01 1.74 -29.52
N PRO A 59 8.23 0.79 -30.08
CA PRO A 59 6.99 1.12 -30.77
C PRO A 59 6.00 1.78 -29.80
N LYS A 60 5.52 2.97 -30.16
CA LYS A 60 4.51 3.72 -29.40
C LYS A 60 3.23 2.90 -29.30
N LYS A 61 2.99 2.23 -28.17
CA LYS A 61 1.68 1.65 -27.86
C LYS A 61 0.66 2.78 -27.73
N LYS A 62 -0.28 2.84 -28.67
CA LYS A 62 -1.48 3.67 -28.62
C LYS A 62 -2.46 3.10 -27.59
N ASN A 63 -3.22 4.01 -26.98
CA ASN A 63 -4.41 3.81 -26.15
C ASN A 63 -4.16 3.52 -24.66
N GLY A 64 -4.20 4.58 -23.85
CA GLY A 64 -5.49 5.03 -23.30
C GLY A 64 -6.11 4.25 -22.14
N GLU A 65 -5.55 3.12 -21.72
CA GLU A 65 -5.89 2.51 -20.44
C GLU A 65 -4.66 2.58 -19.55
N SER A 66 -4.68 3.48 -18.56
CA SER A 66 -3.84 3.30 -17.40
C SER A 66 -4.32 2.01 -16.75
N GLU A 67 -3.67 0.90 -17.12
CA GLU A 67 -3.64 -0.32 -16.34
C GLU A 67 -3.33 0.13 -14.91
N LEU A 68 -4.37 0.20 -14.08
CA LEU A 68 -4.22 0.34 -12.65
C LEU A 68 -3.37 -0.87 -12.30
N VAL A 69 -2.07 -0.64 -12.15
CA VAL A 69 -1.14 -1.64 -11.64
C VAL A 69 -1.71 -1.95 -10.27
N ASP A 70 -2.51 -3.02 -10.22
CA ASP A 70 -3.13 -3.55 -9.03
C ASP A 70 -1.92 -3.92 -8.18
N THR A 71 -1.52 -3.00 -7.31
CA THR A 71 -0.41 -3.17 -6.38
C THR A 71 -0.92 -4.17 -5.37
N ALA A 72 -0.93 -5.44 -5.80
CA ALA A 72 -1.47 -6.59 -5.10
C ALA A 72 -0.69 -6.93 -3.82
N TYR A 73 0.15 -6.00 -3.34
CA TYR A 73 0.59 -5.94 -1.95
C TYR A 73 -0.61 -5.87 -0.98
N GLY A 74 -1.69 -5.17 -1.33
CA GLY A 74 -2.85 -5.04 -0.44
C GLY A 74 -3.64 -6.33 -0.23
N LYS A 75 -3.79 -7.20 -1.24
CA LYS A 75 -4.65 -8.39 -1.12
C LYS A 75 -4.03 -9.48 -0.25
N PHE A 76 -2.71 -9.66 -0.28
CA PHE A 76 -2.04 -10.68 0.52
C PHE A 76 -1.90 -10.27 1.98
N GLU A 77 -1.45 -9.03 2.24
CA GLU A 77 -1.27 -8.53 3.62
C GLU A 77 -2.60 -8.45 4.37
N VAL A 78 -3.65 -7.91 3.75
CA VAL A 78 -4.96 -7.82 4.40
C VAL A 78 -5.51 -9.21 4.71
N ARG A 79 -5.31 -10.18 3.82
CA ARG A 79 -5.75 -11.57 4.05
C ARG A 79 -4.96 -12.25 5.16
N PHE A 80 -3.69 -11.92 5.30
CA PHE A 80 -2.84 -12.40 6.39
C PHE A 80 -3.29 -11.78 7.71
N ILE A 81 -3.37 -10.44 7.80
CA ILE A 81 -3.81 -9.70 8.99
C ILE A 81 -5.16 -10.21 9.49
N TRP A 82 -6.15 -10.38 8.59
CA TRP A 82 -7.47 -10.89 8.96
C TRP A 82 -7.47 -12.35 9.45
N LYS A 83 -6.50 -13.16 9.04
CA LYS A 83 -6.40 -14.56 9.48
C LYS A 83 -5.76 -14.68 10.86
N PHE A 84 -4.83 -13.77 11.19
CA PHE A 84 -4.13 -13.77 12.48
C PHE A 84 -4.79 -12.90 13.54
N SER A 85 -5.62 -11.92 13.16
CA SER A 85 -6.27 -11.02 14.12
C SER A 85 -7.25 -11.74 15.06
N ALA A 86 -8.06 -12.67 14.55
CA ALA A 86 -9.05 -13.41 15.35
C ALA A 86 -8.42 -14.25 16.48
N PRO A 87 -7.43 -15.14 16.24
CA PRO A 87 -6.80 -15.89 17.31
C PRO A 87 -6.03 -14.96 18.27
N PHE A 88 -5.43 -13.89 17.76
CA PHE A 88 -4.75 -12.91 18.60
C PHE A 88 -5.70 -12.21 19.59
N LEU A 89 -6.88 -11.78 19.13
CA LEU A 89 -7.90 -11.18 19.99
C LEU A 89 -8.41 -12.15 21.07
N ILE A 90 -8.58 -13.42 20.75
CA ILE A 90 -9.01 -14.45 21.71
C ILE A 90 -7.94 -14.67 22.78
N VAL A 91 -6.67 -14.76 22.38
CA VAL A 91 -5.54 -14.90 23.32
C VAL A 91 -5.40 -13.66 24.21
N ALA A 92 -5.51 -12.46 23.63
CA ALA A 92 -5.47 -11.21 24.39
C ALA A 92 -6.63 -11.11 25.40
N ALA A 93 -7.84 -11.50 25.00
CA ALA A 93 -8.99 -11.56 25.89
C ALA A 93 -8.77 -12.55 27.04
N ALA A 94 -8.18 -13.72 26.77
CA ALA A 94 -7.86 -14.71 27.81
C ALA A 94 -6.82 -14.20 28.80
N ILE A 95 -5.77 -13.52 28.32
CA ILE A 95 -4.75 -12.89 29.19
C ILE A 95 -5.40 -11.84 30.09
N LEU A 96 -6.21 -10.94 29.52
CA LEU A 96 -6.91 -9.91 30.30
C LEU A 96 -7.88 -10.49 31.33
N PHE A 97 -8.54 -11.60 30.99
CA PHE A 97 -9.42 -12.30 31.91
C PHE A 97 -8.64 -12.90 33.09
N LEU A 98 -7.46 -13.49 32.83
CA LEU A 98 -6.58 -14.04 33.87
C LEU A 98 -5.94 -12.95 34.75
N SER A 99 -5.68 -11.76 34.20
CA SER A 99 -5.13 -10.63 34.96
C SER A 99 -6.13 -9.98 35.91
N GLY A 100 -7.44 -10.20 35.73
CA GLY A 100 -8.48 -9.67 36.62
C GLY A 100 -8.69 -8.15 36.59
N GLU A 101 -7.95 -7.41 35.74
CA GLU A 101 -7.95 -5.95 35.72
C GLU A 101 -9.24 -5.35 35.13
N SER A 102 -9.95 -6.07 34.25
CA SER A 102 -11.15 -5.53 33.57
C SER A 102 -12.03 -6.61 32.91
N PRO A 103 -12.89 -7.31 33.69
CA PRO A 103 -13.80 -8.32 33.14
C PRO A 103 -14.70 -7.85 31.97
N PRO A 104 -15.25 -6.62 31.93
CA PRO A 104 -16.07 -6.20 30.79
C PRO A 104 -15.27 -6.01 29.50
N ILE A 105 -14.00 -5.58 29.58
CA ILE A 105 -13.13 -5.38 28.42
C ILE A 105 -12.73 -6.72 27.82
N ALA A 106 -12.39 -7.70 28.67
CA ALA A 106 -12.08 -9.06 28.24
C ALA A 106 -13.27 -9.71 27.52
N LEU A 107 -14.50 -9.56 28.04
CA LEU A 107 -15.71 -10.08 27.41
C LEU A 107 -15.97 -9.42 26.04
N GLY A 108 -15.77 -8.10 25.94
CA GLY A 108 -15.91 -7.36 24.69
C GLY A 108 -14.94 -7.83 23.61
N LEU A 109 -13.66 -8.03 23.96
CA LEU A 109 -12.63 -8.52 23.03
C LEU A 109 -12.91 -9.97 22.59
N LEU A 110 -13.42 -10.81 23.49
CA LEU A 110 -13.79 -12.18 23.18
C LEU A 110 -14.93 -12.25 22.16
N LEU A 111 -16.01 -11.46 22.37
CA LEU A 111 -17.12 -11.39 21.41
C LEU A 111 -16.66 -10.87 20.04
N LEU A 112 -15.80 -9.85 20.02
CA LEU A 112 -15.27 -9.27 18.79
C LEU A 112 -14.36 -10.27 18.05
N GLY A 113 -13.55 -11.03 18.78
CA GLY A 113 -12.77 -12.16 18.25
C GLY A 113 -13.64 -13.26 17.63
N LEU A 114 -14.76 -13.62 18.28
CA LEU A 114 -15.70 -14.61 17.75
C LEU A 114 -16.42 -14.12 16.49
N ILE A 115 -16.88 -12.86 16.48
CA ILE A 115 -17.56 -12.26 15.31
C ILE A 115 -16.60 -12.17 14.12
N THR A 116 -15.37 -11.70 14.33
CA THR A 116 -14.35 -11.62 13.27
C THR A 116 -13.95 -13.02 12.76
N GLY A 117 -13.80 -14.00 13.65
CA GLY A 117 -13.61 -15.41 13.30
C GLY A 117 -14.78 -15.98 12.49
N TYR A 118 -16.02 -15.67 12.87
CA TYR A 118 -17.23 -16.10 12.17
C TYR A 118 -17.29 -15.52 10.75
N ILE A 119 -17.09 -14.21 10.59
CA ILE A 119 -17.10 -13.53 9.30
C ILE A 119 -16.03 -14.09 8.36
N THR A 120 -14.81 -14.28 8.87
CA THR A 120 -13.71 -14.84 8.07
C THR A 120 -13.99 -16.27 7.62
N PHE A 121 -14.56 -17.09 8.50
CA PHE A 121 -14.92 -18.47 8.18
C PHE A 121 -16.04 -18.55 7.13
N PHE A 122 -17.12 -17.79 7.31
CA PHE A 122 -18.28 -17.79 6.40
C PHE A 122 -17.95 -17.20 5.02
N LYS A 123 -17.19 -16.10 4.97
CA LYS A 123 -16.75 -15.51 3.71
C LYS A 123 -15.90 -16.49 2.89
N LYS A 124 -15.14 -17.36 3.55
CA LYS A 124 -14.33 -18.40 2.89
C LYS A 124 -15.17 -19.58 2.37
N ARG A 125 -16.36 -19.81 2.92
CA ARG A 125 -17.28 -20.86 2.45
C ARG A 125 -18.00 -20.42 1.17
N LYS A 126 -18.50 -19.19 1.12
CA LYS A 126 -19.19 -18.60 -0.05
C LYS A 126 -18.34 -18.47 -1.32
N LEU A 127 -17.01 -18.49 -1.20
CA LEU A 127 -16.08 -18.43 -2.35
C LEU A 127 -15.73 -19.82 -2.91
N ARG A 128 -16.20 -20.90 -2.28
CA ARG A 128 -15.93 -22.30 -2.70
C ARG A 128 -17.14 -23.00 -3.31
N GLU A 129 -18.31 -22.38 -3.26
CA GLU A 129 -19.54 -22.77 -3.97
C GLU A 129 -19.67 -21.90 -5.21
#